data_AF-A0A3M7HWF2-F1
#
_entry.id   AF-A0A3M7HWF2-F1
#
_cell.length_a   1.000
_cell.length_b   1.000
_cell.length_c   1.000
_cell.angle_alpha   90.00
_cell.angle_beta   90.00
_cell.angle_gamma   90.00
#
_symmetry.space_group_name_H-M   'P 1'
#
loop_
_entity.id
_entity.type
_entity.pdbx_description
1 polymer ?
#
loop_
_entity_poly.entity_id
_entity_poly.type
_entity_poly.pdbx_seq_one_letter_code
_entity_poly.pdbx_strand_id
1 'polypeptide(L)'
;MATSLLVSVNNALFYSFSLLLLLPLASARAPRWPNPPIKPEIPHRPTWKPQGLSPALLSRLPNDTWDSHMHNIDPARYPLAADAAYTPSGHSLWDAVSFENSVSMKNIVVVQPSIYGNDNTALLDALRGLGPDRSRGVVVFDSESIDNTTLTEWHELGVRGVRLNLASTDAEPDPEAFARTLRDYAAIIKPFGWTLQVYMSMDMMPTLAPTFRDLDVKVCFDHFAQPTMPNTTQSAGPFDPYTINGFADFIELLKEGRTWVKFSAPYRVDLTADQLDVMAREILAVRNDRVVYATDWPHTRFEGLDIRPFEARCLEWAEDAKCVDKVFSTNAHQLWDISR
;
A
#
# COMPACT_ATOMS: atom_id res chain seq x y z
N MET A 1 -61.84 49.23 25.40
CA MET A 1 -62.69 48.37 24.55
C MET A 1 -62.64 46.96 25.10
N ALA A 2 -63.69 46.16 24.95
CA ALA A 2 -63.99 45.05 25.87
C ALA A 2 -63.70 43.63 25.31
N THR A 3 -63.26 42.76 26.23
CA THR A 3 -63.42 41.28 26.35
C THR A 3 -63.89 40.41 25.17
N SER A 4 -63.02 39.45 24.80
CA SER A 4 -63.14 37.97 25.02
C SER A 4 -64.21 37.07 24.35
N LEU A 5 -63.80 35.81 24.10
CA LEU A 5 -64.51 34.57 23.67
C LEU A 5 -65.00 34.53 22.20
N LEU A 6 -64.71 33.53 21.33
CA LEU A 6 -64.60 32.04 21.34
C LEU A 6 -65.87 31.33 20.81
N VAL A 7 -65.66 30.34 19.91
CA VAL A 7 -66.55 29.16 19.63
C VAL A 7 -67.83 29.50 18.80
N SER A 8 -68.25 28.80 17.72
CA SER A 8 -67.76 27.58 17.01
C SER A 8 -68.45 27.35 15.63
N VAL A 9 -67.84 26.55 14.73
CA VAL A 9 -68.47 25.51 13.84
C VAL A 9 -69.56 26.01 12.83
N ASN A 10 -69.59 25.73 11.52
CA ASN A 10 -69.04 24.68 10.63
C ASN A 10 -68.96 25.26 9.17
N ASN A 11 -68.61 24.62 8.05
CA ASN A 11 -68.21 23.25 7.66
C ASN A 11 -67.44 23.31 6.29
N ALA A 12 -67.24 22.14 5.68
CA ALA A 12 -67.12 21.82 4.24
C ALA A 12 -65.71 21.61 3.65
N LEU A 13 -65.33 20.32 3.68
CA LEU A 13 -64.76 19.58 2.53
C LEU A 13 -63.62 20.22 1.73
N PHE A 14 -62.38 19.79 2.03
CA PHE A 14 -61.50 19.27 0.97
C PHE A 14 -60.63 18.13 1.52
N TYR A 15 -60.64 16.99 0.81
CA TYR A 15 -59.78 15.84 1.12
C TYR A 15 -58.36 16.10 0.61
N SER A 16 -57.35 15.82 1.44
CA SER A 16 -56.03 15.36 0.98
C SER A 16 -55.35 14.58 2.10
N PHE A 17 -55.15 13.28 1.85
CA PHE A 17 -54.35 12.41 2.71
C PHE A 17 -52.86 12.77 2.56
N SER A 18 -52.21 13.12 3.67
CA SER A 18 -50.75 13.07 3.79
C SER A 18 -50.40 12.01 4.84
N LEU A 19 -50.34 10.76 4.39
CA LEU A 19 -49.88 9.64 5.21
C LEU A 19 -48.35 9.73 5.34
N LEU A 20 -47.84 10.04 6.54
CA LEU A 20 -46.40 10.00 6.82
C LEU A 20 -45.90 8.55 6.77
N LEU A 21 -45.38 8.15 5.61
CA LEU A 21 -44.61 6.92 5.46
C LEU A 21 -43.18 7.18 5.92
N LEU A 22 -42.88 6.76 7.15
CA LEU A 22 -41.52 6.55 7.65
C LEU A 22 -40.88 5.41 6.84
N LEU A 23 -40.32 5.75 5.68
CA LEU A 23 -39.42 4.86 4.95
C LEU A 23 -38.06 4.85 5.67
N PRO A 24 -37.53 3.67 6.05
CA PRO A 24 -36.16 3.61 6.52
C PRO A 24 -35.23 3.98 5.36
N LEU A 25 -34.25 4.84 5.63
CA LEU A 25 -33.12 5.09 4.73
C LEU A 25 -32.40 3.76 4.52
N ALA A 26 -32.64 3.13 3.37
CA ALA A 26 -31.88 1.99 2.92
C ALA A 26 -30.46 2.47 2.58
N SER A 27 -29.57 2.42 3.56
CA SER A 27 -28.13 2.41 3.31
C SER A 27 -27.86 1.38 2.23
N ALA A 28 -27.31 1.84 1.10
CA ALA A 28 -26.84 0.96 0.04
C ALA A 28 -25.70 0.13 0.65
N ARG A 29 -26.01 -1.11 1.04
CA ARG A 29 -25.01 -2.04 1.54
C ARG A 29 -24.03 -2.31 0.41
N ALA A 30 -22.76 -2.02 0.63
CA ALA A 30 -21.68 -2.58 -0.16
C ALA A 30 -21.89 -4.11 -0.28
N PRO A 31 -21.60 -4.71 -1.45
CA PRO A 31 -21.83 -6.13 -1.67
C PRO A 31 -21.06 -6.96 -0.64
N ARG A 32 -21.80 -7.80 0.11
CA ARG A 32 -21.22 -8.74 1.07
C ARG A 32 -20.63 -9.91 0.32
N TRP A 33 -19.32 -9.92 0.15
CA TRP A 33 -18.59 -11.07 -0.36
C TRP A 33 -18.27 -12.04 0.80
N PRO A 34 -18.48 -13.36 0.64
CA PRO A 34 -18.04 -14.34 1.63
C PRO A 34 -16.50 -14.39 1.66
N ASN A 35 -15.92 -14.63 2.83
CA ASN A 35 -14.46 -14.76 2.98
C ASN A 35 -13.90 -15.78 1.98
N PRO A 36 -12.84 -15.43 1.22
CA PRO A 36 -12.19 -16.37 0.34
C PRO A 36 -11.46 -17.46 1.15
N PRO A 37 -11.27 -18.66 0.57
CA PRO A 37 -10.22 -19.55 1.05
C PRO A 37 -8.85 -18.85 0.93
N ILE A 38 -7.86 -19.33 1.68
CA ILE A 38 -6.46 -18.92 1.51
C ILE A 38 -6.10 -19.04 0.02
N LYS A 39 -5.52 -18.00 -0.59
CA LYS A 39 -5.01 -18.06 -1.98
C LYS A 39 -4.26 -19.38 -2.17
N PRO A 40 -4.40 -20.06 -3.33
CA PRO A 40 -3.70 -21.32 -3.59
C PRO A 40 -2.22 -21.17 -3.23
N GLU A 41 -1.66 -22.18 -2.56
CA GLU A 41 -0.30 -22.10 -2.02
C GLU A 41 0.66 -21.63 -3.11
N ILE A 42 1.28 -20.46 -2.90
CA ILE A 42 2.29 -19.92 -3.81
C ILE A 42 3.37 -21.01 -3.98
N PRO A 43 3.49 -21.62 -5.17
CA PRO A 43 4.26 -22.86 -5.33
C PRO A 43 5.76 -22.63 -5.15
N HIS A 44 6.22 -21.39 -5.41
CA HIS A 44 7.61 -21.00 -5.25
C HIS A 44 7.72 -19.76 -4.37
N ARG A 45 8.35 -19.91 -3.20
CA ARG A 45 8.63 -18.81 -2.29
C ARG A 45 10.13 -18.56 -2.22
N PRO A 46 10.60 -17.31 -2.35
CA PRO A 46 12.00 -16.98 -2.15
C PRO A 46 12.38 -17.27 -0.70
N THR A 47 13.42 -18.08 -0.51
CA THR A 47 14.02 -18.34 0.80
C THR A 47 15.53 -18.24 0.67
N TRP A 48 16.13 -17.39 1.50
CA TRP A 48 17.58 -17.31 1.64
C TRP A 48 17.98 -17.94 2.97
N LYS A 49 19.16 -18.56 3.01
CA LYS A 49 19.68 -19.13 4.26
C LYS A 49 19.83 -18.02 5.31
N PRO A 50 19.58 -18.30 6.61
CA PRO A 50 19.79 -17.32 7.68
C PRO A 50 21.25 -16.86 7.79
N GLN A 51 21.58 -15.82 7.03
CA GLN A 51 22.71 -14.95 7.26
C GLN A 51 22.15 -13.77 8.06
N GLY A 52 21.99 -13.96 9.38
CA GLY A 52 21.51 -12.89 10.25
C GLY A 52 22.41 -11.66 10.11
N LEU A 53 21.82 -10.46 10.19
CA LEU A 53 22.55 -9.20 10.07
C LEU A 53 23.70 -9.18 11.09
N SER A 54 24.93 -9.43 10.64
CA SER A 54 26.09 -9.31 11.51
C SER A 54 26.34 -7.83 11.83
N PRO A 55 26.99 -7.49 12.95
CA PRO A 55 27.37 -6.09 13.22
C PRO A 55 28.20 -5.46 12.08
N ALA A 56 28.99 -6.27 11.37
CA ALA A 56 29.70 -5.84 10.17
C ALA A 56 28.75 -5.52 9.01
N LEU A 57 27.69 -6.33 8.81
CA LEU A 57 26.68 -6.08 7.80
C LEU A 57 25.86 -4.80 8.11
N LEU A 58 25.43 -4.62 9.36
CA LEU A 58 24.71 -3.43 9.82
C LEU A 58 25.51 -2.14 9.62
N SER A 59 26.85 -2.20 9.79
CA SER A 59 27.73 -1.03 9.60
C SER A 59 27.80 -0.51 8.15
N ARG A 60 27.18 -1.21 7.19
CA ARG A 60 27.15 -0.87 5.76
C ARG A 60 25.87 -0.15 5.36
N LEU A 61 24.82 -0.19 6.19
CA LEU A 61 23.61 0.59 5.99
C LEU A 61 23.88 2.09 6.24
N PRO A 62 23.17 3.00 5.53
CA PRO A 62 23.32 4.43 5.73
C PRO A 62 22.86 4.85 7.14
N ASN A 63 23.31 6.02 7.59
CA ASN A 63 22.88 6.54 8.89
C ASN A 63 21.41 6.99 8.94
N ASP A 64 20.74 7.13 7.81
CA ASP A 64 19.35 7.59 7.69
C ASP A 64 18.52 6.56 6.92
N THR A 65 18.37 5.36 7.50
CA THR A 65 17.61 4.24 6.92
C THR A 65 16.11 4.46 6.98
N TRP A 66 15.42 4.11 5.90
CA TRP A 66 13.97 4.17 5.78
C TRP A 66 13.37 2.81 5.41
N ASP A 67 12.51 2.27 6.28
CA ASP A 67 11.53 1.26 5.86
C ASP A 67 10.40 1.99 5.11
N SER A 68 10.23 1.69 3.82
CA SER A 68 9.18 2.30 2.98
C SER A 68 7.83 1.58 3.01
N HIS A 69 7.62 0.53 3.82
CA HIS A 69 6.33 -0.17 3.97
C HIS A 69 6.27 -1.04 5.22
N MET A 70 5.55 -0.58 6.25
CA MET A 70 5.08 -1.41 7.35
C MET A 70 3.65 -1.02 7.76
N HIS A 71 3.02 -1.83 8.61
CA HIS A 71 1.66 -1.61 9.11
C HIS A 71 1.63 -1.51 10.65
N ASN A 72 0.98 -0.48 11.19
CA ASN A 72 0.58 -0.45 12.59
C ASN A 72 -0.73 -1.24 12.76
N ILE A 73 -0.76 -2.30 13.58
CA ILE A 73 -1.89 -3.23 13.69
C ILE A 73 -2.22 -3.50 15.16
N ASP A 74 -3.05 -2.65 15.75
CA ASP A 74 -3.52 -2.76 17.14
C ASP A 74 -5.06 -2.91 17.18
N PRO A 75 -5.61 -4.12 16.93
CA PRO A 75 -7.06 -4.37 16.93
C PRO A 75 -7.68 -4.30 18.34
N ALA A 76 -6.87 -4.16 19.40
CA ALA A 76 -7.37 -3.96 20.75
C ALA A 76 -7.74 -2.47 21.00
N ARG A 77 -7.10 -1.54 20.28
CA ARG A 77 -7.39 -0.09 20.34
C ARG A 77 -8.20 0.43 19.16
N TYR A 78 -8.03 -0.12 17.96
CA TYR A 78 -8.67 0.35 16.75
C TYR A 78 -9.57 -0.76 16.17
N PRO A 79 -10.89 -0.53 16.01
CA PRO A 79 -11.80 -1.53 15.47
C PRO A 79 -11.43 -1.97 14.05
N LEU A 80 -11.59 -3.26 13.74
CA LEU A 80 -11.48 -3.76 12.37
C LEU A 80 -12.66 -3.25 11.52
N ALA A 81 -12.44 -3.08 10.22
CA ALA A 81 -13.49 -2.83 9.25
C ALA A 81 -14.50 -3.99 9.22
N ALA A 82 -15.77 -3.68 8.89
CA ALA A 82 -16.86 -4.66 8.91
C ALA A 82 -16.70 -5.78 7.87
N ASP A 83 -15.86 -5.56 6.87
CA ASP A 83 -15.47 -6.43 5.76
C ASP A 83 -13.99 -6.85 5.81
N ALA A 84 -13.32 -6.69 6.97
CA ALA A 84 -11.94 -7.12 7.16
C ALA A 84 -11.77 -8.63 6.87
N ALA A 85 -10.95 -8.95 5.86
CA ALA A 85 -10.78 -10.32 5.36
C ALA A 85 -10.14 -11.30 6.36
N TYR A 86 -9.55 -10.81 7.46
CA TYR A 86 -8.97 -11.62 8.53
C TYR A 86 -8.81 -10.81 9.83
N THR A 87 -8.72 -11.51 10.96
CA THR A 87 -8.35 -10.93 12.27
C THR A 87 -6.85 -11.16 12.50
N PRO A 88 -6.02 -10.12 12.60
CA PRO A 88 -4.58 -10.24 12.84
C PRO A 88 -4.24 -10.48 14.31
N SER A 89 -3.00 -10.88 14.59
CA SER A 89 -2.37 -10.64 15.89
C SER A 89 -2.18 -9.14 16.11
N GLY A 90 -2.37 -8.68 17.35
CA GLY A 90 -2.11 -7.29 17.72
C GLY A 90 -0.63 -7.03 17.99
N HIS A 91 -0.11 -5.97 17.39
CA HIS A 91 1.23 -5.44 17.60
C HIS A 91 1.13 -3.92 17.78
N SER A 92 1.64 -3.42 18.89
CA SER A 92 1.62 -1.99 19.20
C SER A 92 2.66 -1.21 18.39
N LEU A 93 2.54 0.12 18.37
CA LEU A 93 3.58 1.02 17.85
C LEU A 93 4.95 0.81 18.55
N TRP A 94 4.95 0.35 19.82
CA TRP A 94 6.19 0.03 20.52
C TRP A 94 6.84 -1.25 19.99
N ASP A 95 6.04 -2.27 19.67
CA ASP A 95 6.52 -3.51 19.05
C ASP A 95 7.10 -3.23 17.67
N ALA A 96 6.45 -2.35 16.90
CA ALA A 96 6.96 -1.83 15.63
C ALA A 96 8.34 -1.16 15.82
N VAL A 97 8.44 -0.13 16.67
CA VAL A 97 9.71 0.58 16.92
C VAL A 97 10.79 -0.35 17.45
N SER A 98 10.45 -1.34 18.28
CA SER A 98 11.40 -2.35 18.75
C SER A 98 11.88 -3.27 17.62
N PHE A 99 11.00 -3.62 16.68
CA PHE A 99 11.36 -4.40 15.50
C PHE A 99 12.24 -3.61 14.54
N GLU A 100 11.88 -2.38 14.17
CA GLU A 100 12.66 -1.52 13.25
C GLU A 100 14.09 -1.30 13.77
N ASN A 101 14.25 -1.07 15.07
CA ASN A 101 15.57 -0.99 15.70
C ASN A 101 16.39 -2.31 15.57
N SER A 102 15.73 -3.47 15.56
CA SER A 102 16.40 -4.77 15.41
C SER A 102 16.88 -5.07 13.98
N VAL A 103 16.28 -4.40 12.99
CA VAL A 103 16.70 -4.38 11.58
C VAL A 103 17.46 -3.09 11.21
N SER A 104 17.80 -2.25 12.18
CA SER A 104 18.50 -0.96 11.96
C SER A 104 17.81 0.01 10.99
N MET A 105 16.48 -0.09 10.85
CA MET A 105 15.65 0.91 10.20
C MET A 105 15.31 2.02 11.21
N LYS A 106 15.64 3.28 10.88
CA LYS A 106 15.47 4.40 11.82
C LYS A 106 14.18 5.18 11.58
N ASN A 107 13.71 5.20 10.33
CA ASN A 107 12.56 5.96 9.89
C ASN A 107 11.57 5.05 9.14
N ILE A 108 10.29 5.39 9.17
CA ILE A 108 9.20 4.45 8.91
C ILE A 108 8.13 5.09 8.00
N VAL A 109 7.74 4.39 6.94
CA VAL A 109 6.53 4.69 6.17
C VAL A 109 5.40 3.77 6.64
N VAL A 110 4.51 4.32 7.45
CA VAL A 110 3.32 3.61 7.95
C VAL A 110 2.28 3.59 6.83
N VAL A 111 1.94 2.39 6.37
CA VAL A 111 0.97 2.15 5.30
C VAL A 111 -0.33 1.63 5.92
N GLN A 112 -1.47 2.15 5.48
CA GLN A 112 -2.78 1.70 5.93
C GLN A 112 -3.03 0.25 5.46
N PRO A 113 -3.29 -0.70 6.38
CA PRO A 113 -3.63 -2.08 6.03
C PRO A 113 -5.14 -2.21 5.75
N SER A 114 -5.52 -3.10 4.83
CA SER A 114 -6.92 -3.24 4.39
C SER A 114 -7.91 -3.65 5.49
N ILE A 115 -7.42 -4.24 6.59
CA ILE A 115 -8.23 -4.64 7.76
C ILE A 115 -8.91 -3.48 8.49
N TYR A 116 -8.47 -2.24 8.28
CA TYR A 116 -9.07 -1.02 8.83
C TYR A 116 -9.85 -0.22 7.77
N GLY A 117 -9.87 -0.67 6.51
CA GLY A 117 -10.50 0.04 5.41
C GLY A 117 -10.02 1.50 5.32
N ASN A 118 -10.98 2.43 5.31
CA ASN A 118 -10.72 3.87 5.24
C ASN A 118 -10.51 4.54 6.61
N ASP A 119 -10.58 3.80 7.72
CA ASP A 119 -10.27 4.35 9.05
C ASP A 119 -8.76 4.39 9.28
N ASN A 120 -8.15 5.52 8.94
CA ASN A 120 -6.71 5.75 9.09
C ASN A 120 -6.30 6.09 10.54
N THR A 121 -7.19 6.05 11.55
CA THR A 121 -6.89 6.53 12.91
C THR A 121 -5.65 5.86 13.51
N ALA A 122 -5.49 4.53 13.31
CA ALA A 122 -4.32 3.78 13.75
C ALA A 122 -3.00 4.25 13.11
N LEU A 123 -3.03 4.65 11.84
CA LEU A 123 -1.90 5.21 11.11
C LEU A 123 -1.60 6.64 11.58
N LEU A 124 -2.61 7.48 11.68
CA LEU A 124 -2.45 8.89 12.06
C LEU A 124 -1.92 9.03 13.49
N ASP A 125 -2.37 8.17 14.43
CA ASP A 125 -1.80 8.09 15.78
C ASP A 125 -0.36 7.57 15.79
N ALA A 126 0.02 6.69 14.85
CA ALA A 126 1.41 6.28 14.70
C ALA A 126 2.30 7.45 14.23
N LEU A 127 1.85 8.26 13.27
CA LEU A 127 2.57 9.47 12.84
C LEU A 127 2.72 10.49 14.00
N ARG A 128 1.66 10.71 14.80
CA ARG A 128 1.71 11.56 16.00
C ARG A 128 2.74 11.06 17.02
N GLY A 129 2.84 9.73 17.20
CA GLY A 129 3.78 9.12 18.14
C GLY A 129 5.24 9.07 17.67
N LEU A 130 5.47 8.93 16.36
CA LEU A 130 6.81 8.86 15.75
C LEU A 130 7.40 10.23 15.43
N GLY A 131 6.55 11.21 15.11
CA GLY A 131 6.92 12.55 14.67
C GLY A 131 7.29 12.63 13.17
N PRO A 132 7.23 13.83 12.57
CA PRO A 132 7.44 14.04 11.14
C PRO A 132 8.91 13.86 10.71
N ASP A 133 9.88 13.90 11.62
CA ASP A 133 11.29 13.68 11.28
C ASP A 133 11.59 12.20 10.98
N ARG A 134 10.80 11.29 11.57
CA ARG A 134 11.04 9.83 11.51
C ARG A 134 9.94 9.05 10.81
N SER A 135 8.87 9.70 10.37
CA SER A 135 7.74 8.98 9.78
C SER A 135 7.06 9.67 8.60
N ARG A 136 6.46 8.85 7.74
CA ARG A 136 5.54 9.25 6.67
C ARG A 136 4.35 8.31 6.61
N GLY A 137 3.21 8.81 6.15
CA GLY A 137 1.99 8.01 6.01
C GLY A 137 1.60 7.72 4.57
N VAL A 138 1.04 6.53 4.33
CA VAL A 138 0.27 6.21 3.12
C VAL A 138 -1.13 5.74 3.53
N VAL A 139 -2.13 6.60 3.29
CA VAL A 139 -3.52 6.39 3.71
C VAL A 139 -4.34 5.59 2.71
N VAL A 140 -5.54 5.16 3.10
CA VAL A 140 -6.62 4.77 2.17
C VAL A 140 -7.85 5.60 2.49
N PHE A 141 -8.50 6.16 1.47
CA PHE A 141 -9.74 6.93 1.59
C PHE A 141 -10.66 6.58 0.42
N ASP A 142 -11.90 7.05 0.45
CA ASP A 142 -12.83 6.98 -0.67
C ASP A 142 -12.78 8.30 -1.47
N SER A 143 -12.49 8.20 -2.77
CA SER A 143 -12.40 9.33 -3.69
C SER A 143 -13.70 10.12 -3.87
N GLU A 144 -14.86 9.53 -3.60
CA GLU A 144 -16.16 10.23 -3.72
C GLU A 144 -16.49 11.09 -2.50
N SER A 145 -15.92 10.78 -1.33
CA SER A 145 -16.28 11.42 -0.04
C SER A 145 -15.14 12.14 0.68
N ILE A 146 -13.90 11.98 0.25
CA ILE A 146 -12.74 12.70 0.82
C ILE A 146 -12.80 14.20 0.55
N ASP A 147 -12.49 15.02 1.56
CA ASP A 147 -12.46 16.48 1.46
C ASP A 147 -11.03 17.05 1.58
N ASN A 148 -10.83 18.25 1.04
CA ASN A 148 -9.52 18.90 1.00
C ASN A 148 -9.00 19.31 2.39
N THR A 149 -9.87 19.55 3.37
CA THR A 149 -9.46 19.89 4.74
C THR A 149 -8.78 18.68 5.38
N THR A 150 -9.43 17.52 5.32
CA THR A 150 -8.88 16.25 5.79
C THR A 150 -7.55 15.92 5.11
N LEU A 151 -7.44 16.11 3.78
CA LEU A 151 -6.18 15.89 3.05
C LEU A 151 -5.06 16.86 3.48
N THR A 152 -5.38 18.13 3.75
CA THR A 152 -4.41 19.11 4.28
C THR A 152 -3.93 18.73 5.68
N GLU A 153 -4.84 18.40 6.60
CA GLU A 153 -4.48 17.94 7.96
C GLU A 153 -3.59 16.69 7.93
N TRP A 154 -3.90 15.74 7.05
CA TRP A 154 -3.09 14.54 6.84
C TRP A 154 -1.71 14.87 6.24
N HIS A 155 -1.64 15.80 5.28
CA HIS A 155 -0.37 16.26 4.71
C HIS A 155 0.51 16.93 5.79
N GLU A 156 -0.05 17.81 6.60
CA GLU A 156 0.64 18.47 7.71
C GLU A 156 1.16 17.46 8.75
N LEU A 157 0.42 16.39 9.02
CA LEU A 157 0.82 15.31 9.92
C LEU A 157 1.92 14.37 9.33
N GLY A 158 2.21 14.47 8.04
CA GLY A 158 3.26 13.68 7.37
C GLY A 158 2.77 12.59 6.41
N VAL A 159 1.47 12.55 6.06
CA VAL A 159 0.99 11.70 4.97
C VAL A 159 1.56 12.21 3.65
N ARG A 160 2.05 11.27 2.82
CA ARG A 160 2.69 11.53 1.52
C ARG A 160 2.30 10.55 0.42
N GLY A 161 1.22 9.79 0.62
CA GLY A 161 0.65 8.94 -0.42
C GLY A 161 -0.73 8.40 -0.09
N VAL A 162 -1.36 7.83 -1.09
CA VAL A 162 -2.58 7.01 -0.98
C VAL A 162 -2.31 5.63 -1.56
N ARG A 163 -2.93 4.59 -1.00
CA ARG A 163 -2.79 3.21 -1.48
C ARG A 163 -4.05 2.73 -2.19
N LEU A 164 -3.87 2.11 -3.36
CA LEU A 164 -4.86 1.28 -4.03
C LEU A 164 -4.41 -0.18 -4.00
N ASN A 165 -5.27 -1.08 -3.53
CA ASN A 165 -4.95 -2.48 -3.30
C ASN A 165 -5.99 -3.40 -3.96
N LEU A 166 -5.57 -4.07 -5.04
CA LEU A 166 -6.33 -5.06 -5.79
C LEU A 166 -5.81 -6.48 -5.54
N ALA A 167 -4.51 -6.65 -5.27
CA ALA A 167 -3.92 -7.97 -5.07
C ALA A 167 -4.42 -8.67 -3.78
N SER A 168 -5.09 -7.95 -2.88
CA SER A 168 -5.72 -8.51 -1.67
C SER A 168 -7.22 -8.82 -1.82
N THR A 169 -7.80 -8.60 -3.00
CA THR A 169 -9.20 -8.93 -3.33
C THR A 169 -9.26 -10.04 -4.37
N ASP A 170 -10.24 -10.94 -4.27
CA ASP A 170 -10.40 -12.07 -5.21
C ASP A 170 -11.27 -11.72 -6.44
N ALA A 171 -11.69 -10.45 -6.56
CA ALA A 171 -12.28 -9.94 -7.78
C ALA A 171 -11.17 -9.73 -8.82
N GLU A 172 -11.32 -10.32 -10.01
CA GLU A 172 -10.60 -9.84 -11.19
C GLU A 172 -11.12 -8.44 -11.52
N PRO A 173 -10.29 -7.38 -11.39
CA PRO A 173 -10.75 -6.02 -11.55
C PRO A 173 -10.85 -5.70 -13.05
N ASP A 174 -11.95 -5.09 -13.48
CA ASP A 174 -12.05 -4.49 -14.82
C ASP A 174 -10.89 -3.50 -15.00
N PRO A 175 -9.95 -3.74 -15.94
CA PRO A 175 -8.82 -2.85 -16.14
C PRO A 175 -9.24 -1.43 -16.52
N GLU A 176 -10.38 -1.25 -17.20
CA GLU A 176 -10.88 0.09 -17.53
C GLU A 176 -11.44 0.81 -16.29
N ALA A 177 -12.19 0.10 -15.42
CA ALA A 177 -12.64 0.64 -14.15
C ALA A 177 -11.46 1.04 -13.27
N PHE A 178 -10.44 0.18 -13.15
CA PHE A 178 -9.26 0.52 -12.38
C PHE A 178 -8.46 1.66 -13.01
N ALA A 179 -8.39 1.74 -14.34
CA ALA A 179 -7.79 2.87 -15.04
C ALA A 179 -8.55 4.20 -14.80
N ARG A 180 -9.86 4.17 -14.53
CA ARG A 180 -10.61 5.35 -14.06
C ARG A 180 -10.21 5.69 -12.62
N THR A 181 -10.28 4.73 -11.70
CA THR A 181 -9.84 4.89 -10.30
C THR A 181 -8.42 5.45 -10.17
N LEU A 182 -7.46 4.94 -10.95
CA LEU A 182 -6.08 5.45 -10.99
C LEU A 182 -6.02 6.95 -11.31
N ARG A 183 -6.83 7.43 -12.26
CA ARG A 183 -6.89 8.85 -12.66
C ARG A 183 -7.58 9.70 -11.60
N ASP A 184 -8.67 9.20 -11.00
CA ASP A 184 -9.43 9.92 -9.97
C ASP A 184 -8.56 10.20 -8.73
N TYR A 185 -7.88 9.16 -8.22
CA TYR A 185 -6.97 9.32 -7.08
C TYR A 185 -5.73 10.15 -7.44
N ALA A 186 -5.16 9.99 -8.64
CA ALA A 186 -4.05 10.84 -9.09
C ALA A 186 -4.44 12.32 -9.14
N ALA A 187 -5.66 12.65 -9.59
CA ALA A 187 -6.16 14.02 -9.62
C ALA A 187 -6.33 14.61 -8.21
N ILE A 188 -6.85 13.83 -7.26
CA ILE A 188 -7.04 14.24 -5.85
C ILE A 188 -5.70 14.51 -5.16
N ILE A 189 -4.71 13.64 -5.34
CA ILE A 189 -3.45 13.71 -4.57
C ILE A 189 -2.37 14.62 -5.21
N LYS A 190 -2.51 14.94 -6.51
CA LYS A 190 -1.54 15.75 -7.26
C LYS A 190 -1.19 17.11 -6.61
N PRO A 191 -2.14 17.91 -6.08
CA PRO A 191 -1.84 19.18 -5.42
C PRO A 191 -0.90 19.05 -4.20
N PHE A 192 -0.85 17.87 -3.58
CA PHE A 192 -0.07 17.58 -2.38
C PHE A 192 1.30 16.95 -2.68
N GLY A 193 1.65 16.70 -3.95
CA GLY A 193 2.91 16.04 -4.34
C GLY A 193 3.02 14.57 -3.89
N TRP A 194 1.89 13.98 -3.48
CA TRP A 194 1.77 12.63 -2.93
C TRP A 194 2.01 11.54 -3.96
N THR A 195 2.39 10.37 -3.48
CA THR A 195 2.64 9.15 -4.26
C THR A 195 1.40 8.26 -4.30
N LEU A 196 1.04 7.77 -5.48
CA LEU A 196 0.05 6.72 -5.66
C LEU A 196 0.73 5.36 -5.46
N GLN A 197 0.51 4.73 -4.31
CA GLN A 197 0.99 3.37 -4.03
C GLN A 197 0.00 2.35 -4.58
N VAL A 198 0.48 1.37 -5.35
CA VAL A 198 -0.36 0.38 -6.04
C VAL A 198 0.09 -1.03 -5.69
N TYR A 199 -0.86 -1.84 -5.21
CA TYR A 199 -0.67 -3.27 -4.97
C TYR A 199 -1.60 -4.09 -5.87
N MET A 200 -1.03 -4.63 -6.95
CA MET A 200 -1.75 -5.30 -8.05
C MET A 200 -0.84 -6.37 -8.69
N SER A 201 -1.38 -7.33 -9.44
CA SER A 201 -0.54 -8.28 -10.22
C SER A 201 0.19 -7.58 -11.38
N MET A 202 1.44 -7.99 -11.64
CA MET A 202 2.21 -7.61 -12.83
C MET A 202 1.48 -7.97 -14.13
N ASP A 203 0.62 -8.98 -14.12
CA ASP A 203 -0.13 -9.44 -15.30
C ASP A 203 -1.04 -8.37 -15.92
N MET A 204 -1.43 -7.35 -15.14
CA MET A 204 -2.24 -6.24 -15.63
C MET A 204 -1.41 -5.10 -16.24
N MET A 205 -0.07 -5.14 -16.11
CA MET A 205 0.82 -4.08 -16.59
C MET A 205 0.68 -3.81 -18.10
N PRO A 206 0.56 -4.80 -19.01
CA PRO A 206 0.40 -4.53 -20.44
C PRO A 206 -0.84 -3.69 -20.77
N THR A 207 -1.94 -3.91 -20.04
CA THR A 207 -3.21 -3.19 -20.22
C THR A 207 -3.17 -1.80 -19.56
N LEU A 208 -2.55 -1.69 -18.39
CA LEU A 208 -2.57 -0.47 -17.58
C LEU A 208 -1.40 0.48 -17.83
N ALA A 209 -0.32 0.02 -18.46
CA ALA A 209 0.87 0.84 -18.70
C ALA A 209 0.56 2.18 -19.37
N PRO A 210 -0.27 2.29 -20.43
CA PRO A 210 -0.66 3.58 -20.99
C PRO A 210 -1.26 4.53 -19.95
N THR A 211 -2.12 4.02 -19.06
CA THR A 211 -2.70 4.83 -17.98
C THR A 211 -1.64 5.30 -17.00
N PHE A 212 -0.68 4.46 -16.61
CA PHE A 212 0.42 4.86 -15.72
C PHE A 212 1.34 5.93 -16.32
N ARG A 213 1.58 5.92 -17.64
CA ARG A 213 2.33 7.00 -18.34
C ARG A 213 1.62 8.35 -18.26
N ASP A 214 0.29 8.32 -18.39
CA ASP A 214 -0.57 9.51 -18.37
C ASP A 214 -0.74 10.12 -16.96
N LEU A 215 -0.41 9.38 -15.89
CA LEU A 215 -0.52 9.89 -14.52
C LEU A 215 0.58 10.93 -14.24
N ASP A 216 0.18 12.15 -13.90
CA ASP A 216 1.10 13.22 -13.51
C ASP A 216 1.38 13.25 -12.00
N VAL A 217 1.61 12.06 -11.42
CA VAL A 217 2.00 11.82 -10.02
C VAL A 217 3.08 10.73 -9.96
N LYS A 218 3.77 10.59 -8.82
CA LYS A 218 4.65 9.44 -8.57
C LYS A 218 3.79 8.19 -8.40
N VAL A 219 4.18 7.08 -9.02
CA VAL A 219 3.54 5.77 -8.83
C VAL A 219 4.53 4.83 -8.16
N CYS A 220 4.12 4.10 -7.11
CA CYS A 220 4.97 3.15 -6.42
C CYS A 220 4.32 1.77 -6.36
N PHE A 221 4.91 0.78 -7.01
CA PHE A 221 4.44 -0.60 -6.98
C PHE A 221 4.95 -1.34 -5.74
N ASP A 222 4.03 -1.95 -5.00
CA ASP A 222 4.35 -2.80 -3.85
C ASP A 222 4.99 -4.14 -4.29
N HIS A 223 5.89 -4.66 -3.46
CA HIS A 223 6.40 -6.04 -3.48
C HIS A 223 6.87 -6.53 -4.87
N PHE A 224 7.90 -5.89 -5.43
CA PHE A 224 8.44 -6.18 -6.77
C PHE A 224 7.42 -6.05 -7.92
N ALA A 225 6.33 -5.31 -7.70
CA ALA A 225 5.17 -5.23 -8.59
C ALA A 225 4.43 -6.57 -8.81
N GLN A 226 4.56 -7.53 -7.88
CA GLN A 226 3.89 -8.84 -7.88
C GLN A 226 4.01 -9.62 -9.20
N PRO A 227 5.21 -10.15 -9.50
CA PRO A 227 5.37 -11.08 -10.61
C PRO A 227 4.63 -12.40 -10.33
N THR A 228 4.01 -12.94 -11.37
CA THR A 228 3.43 -14.29 -11.43
C THR A 228 4.29 -15.14 -12.37
N MET A 229 4.61 -16.39 -12.01
CA MET A 229 5.31 -17.27 -12.94
C MET A 229 4.36 -17.77 -14.05
N PRO A 230 4.80 -17.81 -15.32
CA PRO A 230 4.01 -18.40 -16.39
C PRO A 230 3.82 -19.90 -16.15
N ASN A 231 2.60 -20.40 -16.35
CA ASN A 231 2.22 -21.83 -16.24
C ASN A 231 2.88 -22.75 -17.30
N THR A 232 3.87 -22.26 -18.05
CA THR A 232 4.56 -23.02 -19.09
C THR A 232 5.80 -23.71 -18.54
N THR A 233 6.11 -24.91 -19.05
CA THR A 233 7.35 -25.60 -18.73
C THR A 233 8.54 -24.74 -19.16
N GLN A 234 9.28 -24.22 -18.18
CA GLN A 234 10.42 -23.33 -18.39
C GLN A 234 11.42 -23.98 -19.37
N SER A 235 11.77 -23.25 -20.44
CA SER A 235 12.74 -23.70 -21.44
C SER A 235 14.08 -24.04 -20.78
N ALA A 236 14.82 -25.01 -21.32
CA ALA A 236 16.15 -25.39 -20.83
C ALA A 236 17.18 -24.27 -21.10
N GLY A 237 17.26 -23.30 -20.19
CA GLY A 237 18.15 -22.14 -20.25
C GLY A 237 18.18 -21.37 -18.93
N PRO A 238 19.03 -20.34 -18.80
CA PRO A 238 18.98 -19.44 -17.64
C PRO A 238 17.63 -18.71 -17.58
N PHE A 239 17.17 -18.41 -16.37
CA PHE A 239 15.94 -17.65 -16.18
C PHE A 239 16.09 -16.22 -16.71
N ASP A 240 15.10 -15.78 -17.48
CA ASP A 240 14.98 -14.44 -18.04
C ASP A 240 13.70 -13.78 -17.50
N PRO A 241 13.78 -12.70 -16.69
CA PRO A 241 12.61 -12.05 -16.11
C PRO A 241 11.70 -11.41 -17.16
N TYR A 242 12.18 -11.12 -18.38
CA TYR A 242 11.34 -10.64 -19.49
C TYR A 242 10.37 -11.70 -20.03
N THR A 243 10.49 -12.96 -19.59
CA THR A 243 9.47 -14.00 -19.84
C THR A 243 8.24 -13.88 -18.93
N ILE A 244 8.28 -13.05 -17.89
CA ILE A 244 7.13 -12.75 -17.03
C ILE A 244 6.25 -11.71 -17.73
N ASN A 245 4.95 -12.03 -17.82
CA ASN A 245 3.95 -11.15 -18.41
C ASN A 245 3.92 -9.80 -17.68
N GLY A 246 4.00 -8.70 -18.43
CA GLY A 246 4.05 -7.33 -17.90
C GLY A 246 5.41 -6.84 -17.38
N PHE A 247 6.45 -7.68 -17.27
CA PHE A 247 7.76 -7.23 -16.79
C PHE A 247 8.42 -6.21 -17.74
N ALA A 248 8.28 -6.41 -19.06
CA ALA A 248 8.80 -5.48 -20.06
C ALA A 248 8.15 -4.09 -19.94
N ASP A 249 6.82 -4.01 -19.85
CA ASP A 249 6.08 -2.75 -19.66
C ASP A 249 6.47 -2.05 -18.36
N PHE A 250 6.62 -2.81 -17.26
CA PHE A 250 7.09 -2.30 -15.98
C PHE A 250 8.49 -1.69 -16.05
N ILE A 251 9.42 -2.34 -16.78
CA ILE A 251 10.78 -1.82 -17.00
C ILE A 251 10.77 -0.52 -17.82
N GLU A 252 9.93 -0.41 -18.86
CA GLU A 252 9.77 0.86 -19.59
C GLU A 252 9.18 1.97 -18.70
N LEU A 253 8.14 1.67 -17.91
CA LEU A 253 7.58 2.61 -16.93
C LEU A 253 8.60 3.10 -15.89
N LEU A 254 9.54 2.24 -15.47
CA LEU A 254 10.66 2.64 -14.61
C LEU A 254 11.62 3.61 -15.32
N LYS A 255 11.97 3.34 -16.59
CA LYS A 255 12.86 4.21 -17.41
C LYS A 255 12.27 5.61 -17.58
N GLU A 256 10.94 5.73 -17.72
CA GLU A 256 10.21 7.01 -17.79
C GLU A 256 10.29 7.84 -16.48
N GLY A 257 10.67 7.23 -15.36
CA GLY A 257 11.18 7.95 -14.19
C GLY A 257 10.15 8.51 -13.20
N ARG A 258 8.83 8.40 -13.47
CA ARG A 258 7.76 8.62 -12.46
C ARG A 258 7.44 7.37 -11.62
N THR A 259 7.79 6.20 -12.13
CA THR A 259 7.51 4.89 -11.50
C THR A 259 8.59 4.51 -10.50
N TRP A 260 8.17 3.89 -9.41
CA TRP A 260 8.99 3.38 -8.32
C TRP A 260 8.55 1.96 -7.96
N VAL A 261 9.42 1.21 -7.28
CA VAL A 261 9.09 -0.14 -6.78
C VAL A 261 9.66 -0.36 -5.39
N LYS A 262 8.91 -1.09 -4.55
CA LYS A 262 9.38 -1.55 -3.24
C LYS A 262 10.01 -2.93 -3.37
N PHE A 263 11.25 -3.05 -2.90
CA PHE A 263 11.87 -4.34 -2.59
C PHE A 263 11.39 -4.76 -1.21
N SER A 264 10.30 -5.51 -1.17
CA SER A 264 9.64 -5.93 0.07
C SER A 264 8.79 -7.18 -0.12
N ALA A 265 8.40 -7.79 1.01
CA ALA A 265 7.52 -8.96 1.08
C ALA A 265 7.82 -10.10 0.08
N PRO A 266 9.08 -10.58 -0.04
CA PRO A 266 9.44 -11.62 -1.02
C PRO A 266 8.63 -12.91 -0.84
N TYR A 267 8.23 -13.23 0.40
CA TYR A 267 7.35 -14.35 0.74
C TYR A 267 5.94 -14.25 0.15
N ARG A 268 5.57 -13.10 -0.46
CA ARG A 268 4.31 -12.86 -1.18
C ARG A 268 4.47 -12.86 -2.71
N VAL A 269 5.66 -13.05 -3.28
CA VAL A 269 5.84 -13.20 -4.74
C VAL A 269 5.98 -14.67 -5.12
N ASP A 270 5.51 -15.03 -6.31
CA ASP A 270 5.63 -16.38 -6.86
C ASP A 270 6.92 -16.52 -7.66
N LEU A 271 8.06 -16.63 -6.96
CA LEU A 271 9.39 -16.79 -7.56
C LEU A 271 10.28 -17.64 -6.64
N THR A 272 11.29 -18.31 -7.20
CA THR A 272 12.39 -18.83 -6.39
C THR A 272 13.35 -17.69 -5.98
N ALA A 273 14.21 -17.95 -5.00
CA ALA A 273 15.25 -17.00 -4.60
C ALA A 273 16.17 -16.62 -5.79
N ASP A 274 16.61 -17.61 -6.57
CA ASP A 274 17.49 -17.39 -7.73
C ASP A 274 16.79 -16.60 -8.86
N GLN A 275 15.48 -16.79 -9.06
CA GLN A 275 14.70 -16.02 -10.04
C GLN A 275 14.53 -14.56 -9.61
N LEU A 276 14.21 -14.35 -8.33
CA LEU A 276 14.08 -13.01 -7.75
C LEU A 276 15.44 -12.28 -7.71
N ASP A 277 16.55 -12.99 -7.52
CA ASP A 277 17.91 -12.44 -7.64
C ASP A 277 18.18 -11.84 -9.03
N VAL A 278 17.82 -12.55 -10.10
CA VAL A 278 17.99 -12.05 -11.48
C VAL A 278 17.08 -10.82 -11.71
N MET A 279 15.82 -10.89 -11.29
CA MET A 279 14.88 -9.78 -11.41
C MET A 279 15.34 -8.53 -10.65
N ALA A 280 15.75 -8.67 -9.39
CA ALA A 280 16.18 -7.54 -8.57
C ALA A 280 17.42 -6.86 -9.15
N ARG A 281 18.37 -7.64 -9.68
CA ARG A 281 19.57 -7.13 -10.36
C ARG A 281 19.22 -6.37 -11.64
N GLU A 282 18.28 -6.86 -12.45
CA GLU A 282 17.82 -6.16 -13.66
C GLU A 282 17.15 -4.83 -13.30
N ILE A 283 16.23 -4.81 -12.33
CA ILE A 283 15.57 -3.58 -11.87
C ILE A 283 16.60 -2.53 -11.40
N LEU A 284 17.60 -2.94 -10.61
CA LEU A 284 18.67 -2.05 -10.15
C LEU A 284 19.61 -1.59 -11.28
N ALA A 285 19.88 -2.45 -12.26
CA ALA A 285 20.68 -2.08 -13.44
C ALA A 285 19.96 -1.02 -14.30
N VAL A 286 18.64 -1.11 -14.43
CA VAL A 286 17.82 -0.15 -15.18
C VAL A 286 17.62 1.16 -14.39
N ARG A 287 17.15 1.12 -13.13
CA ARG A 287 16.84 2.32 -12.32
C ARG A 287 17.04 2.13 -10.80
N ASN A 288 18.29 1.99 -10.33
CA ASN A 288 18.59 1.96 -8.89
C ASN A 288 18.23 3.22 -8.09
N ASP A 289 17.86 4.33 -8.74
CA ASP A 289 17.29 5.54 -8.14
C ASP A 289 15.75 5.53 -8.12
N ARG A 290 15.10 4.39 -8.39
CA ARG A 290 13.64 4.18 -8.32
C ARG A 290 13.21 3.00 -7.45
N VAL A 291 14.12 2.47 -6.64
CA VAL A 291 13.89 1.32 -5.75
C VAL A 291 13.96 1.76 -4.29
N VAL A 292 13.00 1.36 -3.47
CA VAL A 292 13.07 1.54 -2.01
C VAL A 292 13.00 0.20 -1.29
N TYR A 293 13.78 0.03 -0.22
CA TYR A 293 13.65 -1.11 0.68
C TYR A 293 12.40 -0.98 1.57
N ALA A 294 11.78 -2.11 1.92
CA ALA A 294 10.79 -2.17 2.99
C ALA A 294 10.62 -3.57 3.61
N THR A 295 10.20 -3.65 4.88
CA THR A 295 10.08 -4.92 5.60
C THR A 295 8.75 -5.65 5.33
N ASP A 296 7.65 -4.91 5.16
CA ASP A 296 6.25 -5.40 5.20
C ASP A 296 5.85 -5.99 6.58
N TRP A 297 6.49 -5.53 7.66
CA TRP A 297 6.11 -5.87 9.03
C TRP A 297 4.65 -5.45 9.34
N PRO A 298 3.86 -6.24 10.11
CA PRO A 298 4.22 -7.44 10.86
C PRO A 298 4.12 -8.75 10.07
N HIS A 299 4.33 -8.72 8.75
CA HIS A 299 4.30 -9.88 7.87
C HIS A 299 2.97 -10.64 7.93
N THR A 300 1.84 -9.92 7.88
CA THR A 300 0.49 -10.48 8.11
C THR A 300 0.18 -11.74 7.29
N ARG A 301 -0.34 -12.77 7.98
CA ARG A 301 -0.54 -14.16 7.52
C ARG A 301 0.76 -14.98 7.37
N PHE A 302 1.88 -14.44 7.85
CA PHE A 302 3.21 -15.05 7.92
C PHE A 302 3.87 -14.74 9.28
N GLU A 303 3.09 -14.87 10.35
CA GLU A 303 3.49 -14.56 11.71
C GLU A 303 4.73 -15.37 12.13
N GLY A 304 5.72 -14.70 12.73
CA GLY A 304 7.00 -15.31 13.10
C GLY A 304 8.05 -15.37 11.97
N LEU A 305 7.75 -14.84 10.78
CA LEU A 305 8.76 -14.67 9.72
C LEU A 305 9.91 -13.75 10.17
N ASP A 306 11.14 -14.20 9.92
CA ASP A 306 12.35 -13.38 10.02
C ASP A 306 12.70 -12.74 8.66
N ILE A 307 12.62 -11.41 8.57
CA ILE A 307 12.92 -10.66 7.34
C ILE A 307 14.42 -10.46 7.09
N ARG A 308 15.26 -10.62 8.12
CA ARG A 308 16.70 -10.30 8.07
C ARG A 308 17.49 -10.98 6.94
N PRO A 309 17.21 -12.24 6.53
CA PRO A 309 17.87 -12.85 5.39
C PRO A 309 17.54 -12.16 4.05
N PHE A 310 16.33 -11.60 3.91
CA PHE A 310 15.95 -10.82 2.72
C PHE A 310 16.56 -9.42 2.73
N GLU A 311 16.62 -8.78 3.90
CA GLU A 311 17.30 -7.49 4.06
C GLU A 311 18.79 -7.59 3.71
N ALA A 312 19.47 -8.61 4.24
CA ALA A 312 20.86 -8.91 3.90
C ALA A 312 21.03 -9.08 2.38
N ARG A 313 20.09 -9.75 1.72
CA ARG A 313 20.12 -9.93 0.26
C ARG A 313 19.86 -8.63 -0.51
N CYS A 314 18.94 -7.77 -0.04
CA CYS A 314 18.72 -6.44 -0.61
C CYS A 314 19.96 -5.57 -0.51
N LEU A 315 20.69 -5.66 0.60
CA LEU A 315 21.97 -4.99 0.78
C LEU A 315 23.03 -5.51 -0.18
N GLU A 316 23.20 -6.83 -0.31
CA GLU A 316 24.12 -7.44 -1.30
C GLU A 316 23.82 -6.99 -2.74
N TRP A 317 22.54 -7.01 -3.17
CA TRP A 317 22.15 -6.50 -4.50
C TRP A 317 22.48 -5.01 -4.67
N ALA A 318 22.23 -4.20 -3.64
CA ALA A 318 22.50 -2.77 -3.66
C ALA A 318 24.00 -2.44 -3.62
N GLU A 319 24.83 -3.32 -3.05
CA GLU A 319 26.29 -3.19 -3.04
C GLU A 319 26.90 -3.51 -4.41
N ASP A 320 26.47 -4.61 -5.02
CA ASP A 320 26.86 -4.98 -6.39
C ASP A 320 26.49 -3.87 -7.38
N ALA A 321 25.31 -3.26 -7.21
CA ALA A 321 24.83 -2.12 -8.00
C ALA A 321 25.34 -0.74 -7.51
N LYS A 322 26.17 -0.69 -6.45
CA LYS A 322 26.77 0.53 -5.87
C LYS A 322 25.75 1.63 -5.51
N CYS A 323 24.62 1.23 -4.93
CA CYS A 323 23.44 2.05 -4.69
C CYS A 323 22.81 1.86 -3.29
N VAL A 324 23.56 1.37 -2.30
CA VAL A 324 23.07 1.19 -0.91
C VAL A 324 22.39 2.45 -0.35
N ASP A 325 23.08 3.59 -0.40
CA ASP A 325 22.55 4.89 0.03
C ASP A 325 21.30 5.34 -0.74
N LYS A 326 21.08 4.81 -1.94
CA LYS A 326 19.85 5.05 -2.71
C LYS A 326 18.74 4.20 -2.14
N VAL A 327 18.87 2.87 -2.24
CA VAL A 327 17.84 1.88 -1.91
C VAL A 327 17.33 2.00 -0.48
N PHE A 328 18.21 2.27 0.49
CA PHE A 328 17.87 2.32 1.90
C PHE A 328 17.63 3.73 2.46
N SER A 329 17.83 4.81 1.69
CA SER A 329 17.73 6.19 2.21
C SER A 329 17.31 7.23 1.16
N THR A 330 18.19 7.58 0.22
CA THR A 330 18.01 8.73 -0.69
C THR A 330 16.79 8.59 -1.59
N ASN A 331 16.44 7.36 -1.98
CA ASN A 331 15.25 7.09 -2.79
C ASN A 331 13.97 7.32 -1.99
N ALA A 332 13.96 6.96 -0.71
CA ALA A 332 12.84 7.24 0.19
C ALA A 332 12.62 8.76 0.31
N HIS A 333 13.68 9.57 0.38
CA HIS A 333 13.57 11.04 0.44
C HIS A 333 12.79 11.62 -0.74
N GLN A 334 13.11 11.18 -1.96
CA GLN A 334 12.42 11.65 -3.18
C GLN A 334 10.99 11.09 -3.29
N LEU A 335 10.80 9.82 -2.92
CA LEU A 335 9.51 9.15 -3.03
C LEU A 335 8.48 9.68 -2.01
N TRP A 336 8.91 9.91 -0.78
CA TRP A 336 8.05 10.27 0.36
C TRP A 336 8.21 11.72 0.82
N ASP A 337 8.80 12.58 -0.02
CA ASP A 337 8.90 14.03 0.22
C ASP A 337 9.44 14.36 1.62
N ILE A 338 10.70 13.95 1.84
CA ILE A 338 11.43 14.20 3.08
C ILE A 338 12.41 15.34 2.82
N SER A 339 12.19 16.45 3.50
CA SER A 339 13.12 17.58 3.59
C SER A 339 14.35 17.17 4.40
N ARG A 340 15.53 17.64 3.96
CA ARG A 340 16.81 17.52 4.68
C ARG A 340 17.07 18.71 5.58
#